data_AF-A0A7J4NDW5-F1
#
_entry.id   AF-A0A7J4NDW5-F1
#
_cell.length_a   1.000
_cell.length_b   1.000
_cell.length_c   1.000
_cell.angle_alpha   90.00
_cell.angle_beta   90.00
_cell.angle_gamma   90.00
#
_symmetry.space_group_name_H-M   'P 1'
#
loop_
_entity.id
_entity.type
_entity.pdbx_description
1 polymer ?
#
loop_
_entity_poly.entity_id
_entity_poly.type
_entity_poly.pdbx_seq_one_letter_code
_entity_poly.pdbx_strand_id
1 'polypeptide(L)'
;GPAVVSVYTTCQPEHGVADNASYERSNMALKTRTWPIFIYDPRKGPRFKDSWDLRGNPSPNKDWHRVRDENGEFQELKFRDFAIGEGRFSKQFGKDGSPSETILIGEGDRLAFWNRLQDMAGIERVIEE
;
A
#
# COMPACT_ATOMS: atom_id res chain seq x y z
N GLY A 1 26.69 6.79 -8.97
CA GLY A 1 26.04 6.11 -10.10
C GLY A 1 24.66 6.73 -10.33
N PRO A 2 23.89 6.24 -11.31
CA PRO A 2 22.54 6.70 -11.56
C PRO A 2 21.61 6.41 -10.37
N ALA A 3 20.55 7.19 -10.23
CA ALA A 3 19.49 7.02 -9.23
C ALA A 3 18.12 7.15 -9.89
N VAL A 4 17.16 6.36 -9.42
CA VAL A 4 15.75 6.43 -9.83
C VAL A 4 14.93 6.74 -8.59
N VAL A 5 14.04 7.74 -8.69
CA VAL A 5 13.08 8.09 -7.64
C VAL A 5 11.69 8.04 -8.26
N SER A 6 10.83 7.17 -7.74
CA SER A 6 9.45 7.03 -8.18
C SER A 6 8.52 7.54 -7.08
N VAL A 7 7.76 8.60 -7.37
CA VAL A 7 6.96 9.32 -6.38
C VAL A 7 5.48 9.19 -6.73
N TYR A 8 4.68 8.73 -5.77
CA TYR A 8 3.22 8.77 -5.89
C TYR A 8 2.73 10.21 -5.82
N THR A 9 1.96 10.62 -6.81
CA THR A 9 1.34 11.94 -6.86
C THR A 9 -0.16 11.77 -7.07
N THR A 10 -0.95 12.39 -6.20
CA THR A 10 -2.41 12.38 -6.34
C THR A 10 -2.80 13.45 -7.35
N CYS A 11 -3.60 13.08 -8.35
CA CYS A 11 -4.14 14.00 -9.33
C CYS A 11 -5.65 14.15 -9.08
N GLN A 12 -6.09 15.33 -8.63
CA GLN A 12 -7.44 15.52 -8.11
C GLN A 12 -8.55 15.30 -9.16
N PRO A 13 -8.47 15.91 -10.36
CA PRO A 13 -9.50 15.69 -11.37
C PRO A 13 -9.53 14.24 -11.87
N GLU A 14 -8.37 13.66 -12.17
CA GLU A 14 -8.25 12.34 -12.81
C GLU A 14 -8.49 11.21 -11.81
N HIS A 15 -8.13 11.38 -10.54
CA HIS A 15 -8.40 10.39 -9.51
C HIS A 15 -9.81 10.57 -8.91
N GLY A 16 -10.46 11.71 -9.17
CA GLY A 16 -11.78 12.04 -8.66
C GLY A 16 -11.78 12.19 -7.14
N VAL A 17 -10.88 13.03 -6.62
CA VAL A 17 -10.76 13.35 -5.19
C VAL A 17 -10.82 14.85 -4.96
N ALA A 18 -11.09 15.28 -3.73
CA ALA A 18 -11.16 16.71 -3.39
C ALA A 18 -9.81 17.43 -3.54
N ASP A 19 -9.86 18.74 -3.83
CA ASP A 19 -8.69 19.58 -4.12
C ASP A 19 -7.64 19.58 -2.98
N ASN A 20 -8.10 19.50 -1.73
CA ASN A 20 -7.26 19.50 -0.53
C ASN A 20 -6.85 18.10 -0.05
N ALA A 21 -7.24 17.03 -0.74
CA ALA A 21 -7.07 15.66 -0.24
C ALA A 21 -5.71 15.03 -0.55
N SER A 22 -4.79 15.71 -1.24
CA SER A 22 -3.55 15.10 -1.78
C SER A 22 -2.71 14.38 -0.72
N TYR A 23 -2.56 14.98 0.46
CA TYR A 23 -1.80 14.39 1.56
C TYR A 23 -2.49 13.13 2.11
N GLU A 24 -3.79 13.22 2.39
CA GLU A 24 -4.58 12.11 2.93
C GLU A 24 -4.59 10.92 1.97
N ARG A 25 -4.78 11.17 0.67
CA ARG A 25 -4.75 10.14 -0.37
C ARG A 25 -3.38 9.48 -0.50
N SER A 26 -2.30 10.26 -0.42
CA SER A 26 -0.94 9.71 -0.47
C SER A 26 -0.61 8.87 0.77
N ASN A 27 -1.05 9.31 1.94
CA ASN A 27 -0.90 8.54 3.18
C ASN A 27 -1.74 7.25 3.16
N MET A 28 -2.97 7.31 2.61
CA MET A 28 -3.80 6.13 2.42
C MET A 28 -3.15 5.14 1.46
N ALA A 29 -2.54 5.61 0.37
CA ALA A 29 -1.82 4.74 -0.57
C ALA A 29 -0.67 3.97 0.10
N LEU A 30 0.06 4.61 1.02
CA LEU A 30 1.12 3.97 1.82
C LEU A 30 0.56 2.91 2.77
N LYS A 31 -0.48 3.27 3.54
CA LYS A 31 -1.08 2.41 4.57
C LYS A 31 -1.75 1.15 3.99
N THR A 32 -2.27 1.25 2.77
CA THR A 32 -3.03 0.18 2.09
C THR A 32 -2.19 -0.64 1.12
N ARG A 33 -0.86 -0.51 1.14
CA ARG A 33 0.07 -1.15 0.18
C ARG A 33 -0.20 -0.81 -1.29
N THR A 34 -1.01 0.22 -1.58
CA THR A 34 -1.22 0.71 -2.94
C THR A 34 0.08 1.25 -3.53
N TRP A 35 0.86 1.96 -2.69
CA TRP A 35 2.18 2.48 -3.05
C TRP A 35 3.15 2.35 -1.86
N PRO A 36 3.76 1.17 -1.66
CA PRO A 36 4.74 0.97 -0.59
C PRO A 36 6.04 1.72 -0.89
N ILE A 37 6.72 2.17 0.16
CA ILE A 37 8.03 2.83 0.06
C ILE A 37 9.14 1.78 0.19
N PHE A 38 10.09 1.75 -0.72
CA PHE A 38 11.30 0.96 -0.54
C PHE A 38 12.51 1.68 -1.10
N ILE A 39 13.67 1.37 -0.53
CA ILE A 39 14.96 1.85 -1.01
C ILE A 39 15.78 0.63 -1.40
N TYR A 40 16.37 0.67 -2.60
CA TYR A 40 17.42 -0.25 -3.03
C TYR A 40 18.74 0.51 -3.14
N ASP A 41 19.74 0.12 -2.33
CA ASP A 41 21.10 0.66 -2.39
C ASP A 41 22.10 -0.47 -2.69
N PRO A 42 22.56 -0.62 -3.95
CA PRO A 42 23.47 -1.70 -4.34
C PRO A 42 24.85 -1.63 -3.67
N ARG A 43 25.17 -0.56 -2.94
CA ARG A 43 26.44 -0.39 -2.24
C ARG A 43 26.46 -1.06 -0.87
N LYS A 44 25.29 -1.41 -0.31
CA LYS A 44 25.18 -1.92 1.07
C LYS A 44 25.55 -3.39 1.23
N GLY A 45 25.71 -4.12 0.14
CA GLY A 45 26.21 -5.49 0.17
C GLY A 45 25.67 -6.34 -0.98
N PRO A 46 26.23 -7.54 -1.19
CA PRO A 46 25.84 -8.40 -2.30
C PRO A 46 24.51 -9.14 -2.08
N ARG A 47 23.99 -9.20 -0.84
CA ARG A 47 22.72 -9.87 -0.54
C ARG A 47 21.56 -8.88 -0.63
N PHE A 48 20.43 -9.34 -1.15
CA PHE A 48 19.21 -8.54 -1.25
C PHE A 48 18.82 -7.89 0.08
N LYS A 49 18.81 -8.66 1.18
CA LYS A 49 18.46 -8.15 2.52
C LYS A 49 19.35 -7.03 3.05
N ASP A 50 20.58 -6.92 2.54
CA ASP A 50 21.49 -5.83 2.95
C ASP A 50 21.22 -4.56 2.12
N SER A 51 20.70 -4.72 0.89
CA SER A 51 20.48 -3.64 -0.07
C SER A 51 19.06 -3.08 -0.11
N TRP A 52 18.06 -3.82 0.39
CA TRP A 52 16.64 -3.42 0.41
C TRP A 52 16.19 -2.93 1.80
N ASP A 53 15.42 -1.85 1.84
CA ASP A 53 14.95 -1.22 3.08
C ASP A 53 13.47 -0.79 2.97
N LEU A 54 12.64 -1.23 3.92
CA LEU A 54 11.20 -0.94 3.99
C LEU A 54 10.79 -0.09 5.21
N ARG A 55 11.74 0.50 5.96
CA ARG A 55 11.45 1.24 7.20
C ARG A 55 10.48 2.42 7.04
N GLY A 56 10.29 2.91 5.82
CA GLY A 56 9.33 3.97 5.51
C GLY A 56 7.85 3.54 5.54
N ASN A 57 7.55 2.25 5.75
CA ASN A 57 6.17 1.75 5.76
C ASN A 57 5.68 1.44 7.18
N PRO A 58 4.39 1.63 7.46
CA PRO A 58 3.79 1.14 8.68
C PRO A 58 3.70 -0.40 8.68
N SER A 59 3.76 -0.99 9.87
CA SER A 59 3.61 -2.43 10.11
C SER A 59 4.44 -3.29 9.13
N PRO A 60 5.77 -3.10 9.02
CA PRO A 60 6.56 -3.70 7.94
C PRO A 60 6.64 -5.23 8.02
N ASN A 61 6.38 -5.82 9.18
CA ASN A 61 6.34 -7.26 9.45
C ASN A 61 4.94 -7.89 9.36
N LYS A 62 3.95 -7.14 8.86
CA LYS A 62 2.56 -7.57 8.67
C LYS A 62 2.12 -7.33 7.23
N ASP A 63 1.18 -8.13 6.78
CA ASP A 63 0.55 -8.02 5.47
C ASP A 63 -0.12 -6.64 5.33
N TRP A 64 -1.01 -6.33 6.26
CA TRP A 64 -1.75 -5.07 6.30
C TRP A 64 -1.41 -4.22 7.51
N HIS A 65 -1.48 -2.90 7.33
CA HIS A 65 -1.45 -1.97 8.46
C HIS A 65 -2.79 -2.01 9.19
N ARG A 66 -2.79 -1.89 10.52
CA ARG A 66 -3.99 -1.88 11.34
C ARG A 66 -4.19 -0.53 12.01
N VAL A 67 -5.43 -0.06 11.99
CA VAL A 67 -5.86 1.16 12.69
C VAL A 67 -7.00 0.83 13.64
N ARG A 68 -7.18 1.65 14.68
CA ARG A 68 -8.36 1.54 15.53
C ARG A 68 -9.53 2.25 14.87
N ASP A 69 -10.67 1.59 14.85
CA ASP A 69 -11.94 2.22 14.50
C ASP A 69 -12.51 3.03 15.67
N GLU A 70 -13.69 3.61 15.46
CA GLU A 70 -14.40 4.45 16.43
C GLU A 70 -14.77 3.70 17.72
N ASN A 71 -14.91 2.37 17.65
CA ASN A 71 -15.22 1.52 18.79
C ASN A 71 -13.95 1.03 19.51
N GLY A 72 -12.76 1.39 19.00
CA GLY A 72 -11.46 0.98 19.53
C GLY A 72 -10.98 -0.38 19.01
N GLU A 73 -11.72 -1.00 18.09
CA GLU A 73 -11.36 -2.29 17.51
C GLU A 73 -10.35 -2.12 16.37
N PHE A 74 -9.43 -3.07 16.24
CA PHE A 74 -8.37 -2.98 15.23
C PHE A 74 -8.81 -3.55 13.89
N GLN A 75 -8.89 -2.69 12.88
CA GLN A 75 -9.21 -3.03 11.49
C GLN A 75 -7.96 -2.95 10.60
N GLU A 76 -7.85 -3.87 9.64
CA GLU A 76 -6.84 -3.81 8.59
C GLU A 76 -7.21 -2.78 7.53
N LEU A 77 -6.24 -1.99 7.07
CA LEU A 77 -6.38 -1.13 5.90
C LEU A 77 -5.86 -1.84 4.66
N LYS A 78 -6.74 -2.06 3.70
CA LYS A 78 -6.49 -2.80 2.47
C LYS A 78 -6.68 -1.93 1.24
N PHE A 79 -6.34 -2.47 0.07
CA PHE A 79 -6.46 -1.74 -1.20
C PHE A 79 -7.87 -1.20 -1.45
N ARG A 80 -8.92 -1.93 -1.05
CA ARG A 80 -10.30 -1.47 -1.19
C ARG A 80 -10.60 -0.16 -0.44
N ASP A 81 -9.99 0.05 0.72
CA ASP A 81 -10.19 1.25 1.55
C ASP A 81 -9.55 2.49 0.91
N PHE A 82 -8.46 2.28 0.17
CA PHE A 82 -7.95 3.30 -0.73
C PHE A 82 -8.92 3.49 -1.90
N ALA A 83 -9.26 2.44 -2.63
CA ALA A 83 -9.99 2.54 -3.89
C ALA A 83 -11.38 3.18 -3.75
N ILE A 84 -12.11 2.88 -2.68
CA ILE A 84 -13.46 3.43 -2.46
C ILE A 84 -13.48 4.96 -2.36
N GLY A 85 -12.38 5.57 -1.89
CA GLY A 85 -12.26 7.02 -1.77
C GLY A 85 -11.76 7.74 -3.02
N GLU A 86 -11.71 7.08 -4.18
CA GLU A 86 -11.25 7.63 -5.45
C GLU A 86 -12.26 7.41 -6.57
N GLY A 87 -12.75 8.50 -7.17
CA GLY A 87 -13.77 8.46 -8.22
C GLY A 87 -13.41 7.58 -9.42
N ARG A 88 -12.10 7.41 -9.71
CA ARG A 88 -11.63 6.52 -10.79
C ARG A 88 -11.97 5.04 -10.58
N PHE A 89 -12.33 4.62 -9.37
CA PHE A 89 -12.77 3.26 -9.05
C PHE A 89 -14.28 3.14 -8.78
N SER A 90 -15.04 4.23 -8.92
CA SER A 90 -16.46 4.27 -8.53
C SER A 90 -17.34 3.19 -9.19
N LYS A 91 -17.02 2.77 -10.42
CA LYS A 91 -17.76 1.73 -11.16
C LYS A 91 -17.50 0.31 -10.65
N GLN A 92 -16.49 0.14 -9.80
CA GLN A 92 -16.04 -1.13 -9.25
C GLN A 92 -16.58 -1.34 -7.83
N PHE A 93 -17.49 -0.47 -7.39
CA PHE A 93 -18.18 -0.61 -6.11
C PHE A 93 -19.70 -0.63 -6.33
N GLY A 94 -20.38 -1.48 -5.55
CA GLY A 94 -21.83 -1.48 -5.43
C GLY A 94 -22.32 -0.21 -4.73
N LYS A 95 -23.63 0.05 -4.82
CA LYS A 95 -24.27 1.18 -4.12
C LYS A 95 -24.15 1.08 -2.59
N ASP A 96 -23.97 -0.12 -2.08
CA ASP A 96 -23.74 -0.45 -0.67
C ASP A 96 -22.25 -0.38 -0.26
N GLY A 97 -21.35 -0.01 -1.18
CA GLY A 97 -19.91 0.01 -0.94
C GLY A 97 -19.23 -1.34 -1.07
N SER A 98 -19.94 -2.39 -1.51
CA SER A 98 -19.32 -3.70 -1.77
C SER A 98 -18.31 -3.63 -2.92
N PRO A 99 -17.07 -4.16 -2.75
CA PRO A 99 -16.08 -4.15 -3.82
C PRO A 99 -16.39 -5.20 -4.89
N SER A 100 -16.12 -4.89 -6.15
CA SER A 100 -16.16 -5.86 -7.25
C SER A 100 -15.01 -6.86 -7.15
N GLU A 101 -15.12 -7.99 -7.87
CA GLU A 101 -14.05 -9.00 -7.98
C GLU A 101 -12.72 -8.39 -8.43
N THR A 102 -12.73 -7.44 -9.37
CA THR A 102 -11.53 -6.73 -9.82
C THR A 102 -10.79 -6.00 -8.69
N ILE A 103 -11.49 -5.41 -7.72
CA ILE A 103 -10.87 -4.76 -6.56
C ILE A 103 -10.22 -5.81 -5.65
N LEU A 104 -10.86 -6.96 -5.47
CA LEU A 104 -10.34 -8.06 -4.67
C LEU A 104 -9.09 -8.69 -5.31
N ILE A 105 -9.09 -8.88 -6.63
CA ILE A 105 -7.90 -9.32 -7.38
C ILE A 105 -6.78 -8.30 -7.21
N GLY A 106 -7.08 -7.01 -7.38
CA GLY A 106 -6.12 -5.94 -7.18
C GLY A 106 -5.51 -5.96 -5.78
N GLU A 107 -6.31 -6.18 -4.74
CA GLU A 107 -5.83 -6.33 -3.36
C GLU A 107 -4.83 -7.49 -3.21
N GLY A 108 -5.14 -8.64 -3.82
CA GLY A 108 -4.23 -9.78 -3.87
C GLY A 108 -2.88 -9.46 -4.54
N ASP A 109 -2.90 -8.71 -5.65
CA ASP A 109 -1.66 -8.29 -6.33
C ASP A 109 -0.78 -7.40 -5.44
N ARG A 110 -1.39 -6.46 -4.69
CA ARG A 110 -0.65 -5.58 -3.77
C ARG A 110 -0.02 -6.40 -2.64
N LEU A 111 -0.78 -7.36 -2.10
CA LEU A 111 -0.27 -8.24 -1.04
C LEU A 111 0.88 -9.11 -1.55
N ALA A 112 0.74 -9.72 -2.73
CA ALA A 112 1.80 -10.52 -3.33
C ALA A 112 3.08 -9.70 -3.58
N PHE A 113 2.93 -8.45 -4.05
CA PHE A 113 4.05 -7.54 -4.23
C PHE A 113 4.70 -7.17 -2.89
N TRP A 114 3.90 -6.84 -1.88
CA TRP A 114 4.38 -6.53 -0.53
C TRP A 114 5.17 -7.69 0.08
N ASN A 115 4.66 -8.92 -0.05
CA ASN A 115 5.33 -10.12 0.43
C ASN A 115 6.69 -10.33 -0.24
N ARG A 116 6.81 -10.06 -1.55
CA ARG A 116 8.09 -10.07 -2.26
C ARG A 116 9.05 -8.99 -1.75
N LEU A 117 8.55 -7.79 -1.45
CA LEU A 117 9.37 -6.72 -0.87
C LEU A 117 9.93 -7.15 0.50
N GLN A 118 9.11 -7.76 1.35
CA GLN A 118 9.54 -8.28 2.65
C GLN A 118 10.63 -9.35 2.51
N ASP A 119 10.46 -10.28 1.57
CA ASP A 119 11.44 -11.34 1.29
C ASP A 119 12.78 -10.73 0.84
N MET A 120 12.76 -9.74 -0.06
CA MET A 120 13.97 -9.04 -0.51
C MET A 120 14.64 -8.25 0.62
N ALA A 121 13.87 -7.66 1.53
CA ALA A 121 14.37 -6.95 2.70
C ALA A 121 14.79 -7.88 3.85
N GLY A 122 14.56 -9.19 3.73
CA GLY A 122 14.84 -10.16 4.78
C GLY A 122 14.00 -9.97 6.04
N ILE A 123 12.77 -9.49 5.91
CA ILE A 123 11.83 -9.33 7.02
C ILE A 123 11.17 -10.67 7.30
N GLU A 124 11.26 -11.14 8.54
CA GLU A 124 10.48 -12.28 9.02
C GLU A 124 9.00 -11.87 9.11
N ARG A 125 8.15 -12.58 8.36
CA ARG A 125 6.70 -12.39 8.37
C ARG A 125 6.01 -13.49 9.18
N VAL A 126 4.92 -13.12 9.85
CA VAL A 126 3.99 -14.09 10.42
C VAL A 126 3.04 -14.50 9.30
N ILE A 127 3.18 -15.73 8.80
CA ILE A 127 2.23 -16.33 7.87
C ILE A 127 1.17 -17.00 8.74
N GLU A 128 -0.02 -16.44 8.79
CA GLU A 128 -1.16 -17.12 9.42
C GLU A 128 -1.60 -18.24 8.45
N GLU A 129 -1.64 -19.49 8.94
CA GLU A 129 -2.03 -20.69 8.18
C GLU A 129 -3.51 -20.66 7.74
#